data_AF-A0A528D6K4-F1
#
_entry.id   AF-A0A528D6K4-F1
#
_cell.length_a   1.000
_cell.length_b   1.000
_cell.length_c   1.000
_cell.angle_alpha   90.00
_cell.angle_beta   90.00
_cell.angle_gamma   90.00
#
_symmetry.space_group_name_H-M   'P 1'
#
loop_
_entity.id
_entity.type
_entity.pdbx_description
1 polymer ?
#
loop_
_entity_poly.entity_id
_entity_poly.type
_entity_poly.pdbx_seq_one_letter_code
_entity_poly.pdbx_strand_id
1 'polypeptide(L)' 'IFRDMTIHDFDMARFLLGEEPVAVSAHASVLVDKKIGEAGDFDSVSVILETASGKQAVISNSRRATYGYDQRIE' A
#
# COMPACT_ATOMS: atom_id res chain seq x y z
N ILE A 1 -6.56 3.62 5.46
CA ILE A 1 -5.84 3.45 4.18
C ILE A 1 -5.64 1.99 3.77
N PHE A 2 -5.19 1.09 4.66
CA PHE A 2 -4.91 -0.30 4.27
C PHE A 2 -6.13 -1.11 3.82
N ARG A 3 -7.30 -0.87 4.43
CA ARG A 3 -8.55 -1.60 4.13
C ARG A 3 -9.43 -0.94 3.07
N ASP A 4 -9.21 0.34 2.78
CA ASP A 4 -10.04 1.15 1.88
C ASP A 4 -9.31 1.57 0.60
N MET A 5 -7.97 1.52 0.55
CA MET A 5 -7.16 1.84 -0.63
C MET A 5 -6.22 0.68 -0.99
N THR A 6 -5.30 0.30 -0.09
CA THR A 6 -4.27 -0.72 -0.33
C THR A 6 -4.85 -2.12 -0.61
N ILE A 7 -6.13 -2.36 -0.25
CA ILE A 7 -6.82 -3.64 -0.50
C ILE A 7 -6.80 -4.05 -1.97
N HIS A 8 -6.91 -3.08 -2.89
CA HIS A 8 -6.85 -3.34 -4.32
C HIS A 8 -5.44 -3.71 -4.78
N ASP A 9 -4.42 -3.08 -4.20
CA ASP A 9 -3.02 -3.37 -4.49
C ASP A 9 -2.60 -4.74 -3.93
N PHE A 10 -3.17 -5.15 -2.78
CA PHE A 10 -2.96 -6.50 -2.24
C PHE A 10 -3.51 -7.57 -3.19
N ASP A 11 -4.71 -7.38 -3.73
CA ASP A 11 -5.27 -8.31 -4.71
C ASP A 11 -4.45 -8.31 -6.01
N MET A 12 -4.06 -7.13 -6.50
CA MET A 12 -3.21 -6.98 -7.67
C MET A 12 -1.85 -7.67 -7.48
N ALA A 13 -1.21 -7.51 -6.32
CA ALA A 13 0.06 -8.15 -6.01
C ALA A 13 -0.07 -9.68 -6.00
N ARG A 14 -1.13 -10.23 -5.38
CA ARG A 14 -1.41 -11.68 -5.42
C ARG A 14 -1.58 -12.19 -6.85
N PHE A 15 -2.32 -11.46 -7.68
CA PHE A 15 -2.53 -11.80 -9.09
C PHE A 15 -1.22 -11.80 -9.89
N LEU A 16 -0.40 -10.74 -9.77
CA LEU A 16 0.84 -10.60 -10.54
C LEU A 16 1.98 -11.51 -10.06
N LEU A 17 2.10 -11.71 -8.74
CA LEU A 17 3.12 -12.59 -8.17
C LEU A 17 2.83 -14.07 -8.48
N GLY A 18 1.55 -14.42 -8.68
CA GLY A 18 1.09 -15.80 -8.90
C GLY A 18 1.30 -16.70 -7.67
N GLU A 19 1.50 -16.11 -6.50
CA GLU A 19 1.80 -16.76 -5.24
C GLU A 19 1.30 -15.89 -4.08
N GLU A 20 0.94 -16.51 -2.96
CA GLU A 20 0.48 -15.80 -1.77
C GLU A 20 1.64 -15.17 -0.99
N PRO A 21 1.53 -13.89 -0.58
CA PRO A 21 2.43 -13.30 0.39
C PRO A 21 2.36 -14.05 1.73
N VAL A 22 3.53 -14.33 2.32
CA VAL A 22 3.67 -14.98 3.64
C VAL A 22 4.19 -14.03 4.72
N ALA A 23 4.76 -12.89 4.32
CA ALA A 23 5.19 -11.85 5.25
C ALA A 23 4.86 -10.46 4.71
N VAL A 24 4.62 -9.54 5.64
CA VAL A 24 4.28 -8.14 5.36
C VAL A 24 5.06 -7.24 6.31
N SER A 25 5.74 -6.23 5.76
CA SER A 25 6.27 -5.10 6.52
C SER A 25 5.63 -3.80 6.02
N ALA A 26 5.19 -2.93 6.93
CA ALA A 26 4.52 -1.69 6.57
C ALA A 26 4.97 -0.53 7.46
N HIS A 27 5.16 0.63 6.83
CA HIS A 27 5.39 1.90 7.50
C HIS A 27 4.31 2.90 7.08
N ALA A 28 3.78 3.65 8.04
CA ALA A 28 2.66 4.55 7.83
C ALA A 28 2.85 5.87 8.56
N SER A 29 2.44 6.96 7.92
CA SER A 29 2.54 8.32 8.44
C SER A 29 1.32 9.17 8.05
N VAL A 30 1.16 10.31 8.73
CA VAL A 30 0.21 11.37 8.40
C VAL A 30 1.00 12.58 7.94
N LEU A 31 1.14 12.75 6.63
CA LEU A 31 1.99 13.76 5.98
C LEU A 31 1.18 14.81 5.20
N VAL A 32 -0.12 14.58 5.01
CA VAL A 32 -0.99 15.37 4.14
C VAL A 32 -1.99 16.18 4.95
N ASP A 33 -2.84 15.52 5.76
CA ASP A 33 -3.88 16.17 6.57
C ASP A 33 -3.93 15.56 7.97
N LYS A 34 -3.66 16.40 8.98
CA LYS A 34 -3.66 16.00 10.39
C LYS A 34 -5.00 15.43 10.85
N LYS A 35 -6.12 15.85 10.25
CA LYS A 35 -7.45 15.34 10.59
C LYS A 35 -7.59 13.83 10.35
N ILE A 36 -6.82 13.29 9.40
CA ILE A 36 -6.79 11.85 9.11
C ILE A 36 -6.17 11.10 10.30
N GLY A 37 -5.08 11.64 10.84
CA GLY A 37 -4.46 11.13 12.06
C GLY A 37 -5.35 11.28 13.30
N GLU A 38 -6.05 12.41 13.43
CA GLU A 38 -7.04 12.64 14.50
C GLU A 38 -8.19 11.62 14.43
N ALA A 39 -8.56 11.17 13.24
CA ALA A 39 -9.53 10.11 13.01
C ALA A 39 -8.97 8.68 13.17
N GLY A 40 -7.68 8.53 13.52
CA GLY A 40 -7.04 7.23 13.75
C GLY A 40 -6.61 6.50 12.48
N ASP A 41 -6.39 7.21 11.36
CA ASP A 41 -5.94 6.62 10.10
C ASP A 41 -4.65 7.30 9.58
N PHE A 42 -4.12 6.79 8.47
CA PHE A 42 -2.93 7.26 7.79
C PHE A 42 -3.23 7.77 6.38
N ASP A 43 -2.35 8.62 5.86
CA ASP A 43 -2.48 9.16 4.50
C ASP A 43 -1.35 8.79 3.56
N SER A 44 -0.22 8.33 4.09
CA SER A 44 0.98 7.98 3.34
C SER A 44 1.55 6.68 3.89
N VAL A 45 1.64 5.64 3.06
CA VAL A 45 2.12 4.31 3.48
C VAL A 45 3.04 3.69 2.46
N SER A 46 3.98 2.87 2.96
CA SER A 46 4.80 1.98 2.15
C SER A 46 4.71 0.57 2.72
N VAL A 47 4.49 -0.42 1.86
CA VAL A 47 4.31 -1.82 2.22
C VAL A 47 5.23 -2.68 1.39
N ILE A 48 5.88 -3.66 2.01
CA ILE A 48 6.63 -4.71 1.36
C ILE A 48 5.94 -6.04 1.66
N LEU A 49 5.62 -6.77 0.60
CA LEU A 49 5.12 -8.15 0.65
C LEU A 49 6.26 -9.10 0.26
N GLU A 50 6.35 -10.24 0.93
CA GLU A 50 7.26 -11.32 0.58
C GLU A 50 6.51 -12.64 0.47
N THR A 51 6.77 -13.40 -0.59
CA THR A 51 6.20 -14.73 -0.86
C THR A 51 7.10 -15.85 -0.34
N ALA A 52 6.61 -17.09 -0.24
CA ALA A 52 7.41 -18.22 0.26
C ALA A 52 8.64 -18.52 -0.63
N SER A 53 8.53 -18.25 -1.94
CA SER A 53 9.66 -18.36 -2.87
C SER A 53 10.64 -17.17 -2.83
N GLY A 54 10.38 -16.14 -2.01
CA GLY A 54 11.24 -14.97 -1.85
C GLY A 54 10.98 -13.83 -2.83
N LYS A 55 9.94 -13.90 -3.68
CA LYS A 55 9.53 -12.75 -4.49
C LYS A 55 9.03 -11.63 -3.58
N GLN A 56 9.26 -10.39 -4.01
CA GLN A 56 8.83 -9.21 -3.28
C GLN A 56 7.94 -8.32 -4.15
N ALA A 57 6.96 -7.67 -3.51
CA ALA A 57 6.20 -6.57 -4.10
C ALA A 57 6.25 -5.38 -3.16
N VAL A 58 6.49 -4.18 -3.71
CA VAL A 58 6.53 -2.93 -2.96
C VAL A 58 5.33 -2.08 -3.38
N ILE A 59 4.54 -1.65 -2.40
CA ILE A 59 3.34 -0.86 -2.61
C ILE A 59 3.55 0.48 -1.91
N SER A 60 3.29 1.58 -2.62
CA SER A 60 3.28 2.93 -2.07
C SER A 60 1.91 3.55 -2.31
N ASN A 61 1.27 4.04 -1.25
CA ASN A 61 0.02 4.76 -1.38
C ASN A 61 0.10 6.14 -0.72
N SER A 62 -0.55 7.10 -1.36
CA SER A 62 -0.80 8.43 -0.83
C SER A 62 -2.27 8.78 -1.07
N ARG A 63 -2.95 9.35 -0.06
CA ARG A 63 -4.29 9.94 -0.24
C ARG A 63 -4.27 11.21 -1.09
N ARG A 64 -3.09 11.75 -1.42
CA ARG A 64 -2.95 12.94 -2.26
C ARG A 64 -1.83 12.79 -3.29
N ALA A 65 -2.22 12.74 -4.55
CA ALA A 65 -1.39 13.08 -5.70
C ALA A 65 -1.98 14.33 -6.35
N THR A 66 -1.22 15.43 -6.38
CA THR A 66 -1.73 16.74 -6.84
C THR A 66 -2.05 16.76 -8.34
N TYR A 67 -1.52 15.80 -9.09
CA TYR A 67 -1.66 15.66 -10.54
C TYR A 67 -2.78 14.69 -10.95
N GLY A 68 -3.58 14.18 -10.00
CA GLY A 68 -4.65 13.22 -10.26
C GLY A 68 -4.28 11.79 -9.89
N TYR A 69 -5.04 10.82 -10.40
CA TYR A 69 -4.82 9.40 -10.13
C TYR A 69 -3.45 8.95 -10.65
N ASP A 70 -2.65 8.36 -9.78
CA ASP A 70 -1.40 7.68 -10.10
C ASP A 70 -1.55 6.20 -9.73
N GLN A 71 -1.75 5.35 -10.74
CA GLN A 71 -1.86 3.91 -10.58
C GLN A 71 -0.96 3.25 -11.62
N ARG A 72 0.18 2.73 -11.16
CA ARG A 72 1.22 2.14 -12.01
C ARG A 72 1.70 0.82 -11.42
N ILE A 73 2.09 -0.07 -12.31
CA ILE A 73 2.79 -1.33 -12.03
C ILE A 73 4.06 -1.27 -12.87
N GLU A 74 5.22 -1.50 -12.25
CA GLU A 74 6.54 -1.40 -12.87
C GLU A 74 7.47 -2.55 -12.46
#